data_AF-A0A1F5HY52-F1
#
_entry.id   AF-A0A1F5HY52-F1
#
_cell.length_a   1.000
_cell.length_b   1.000
_cell.length_c   1.000
_cell.angle_alpha   90.00
_cell.angle_beta   90.00
_cell.angle_gamma   90.00
#
_symmetry.space_group_name_H-M   'P 1'
#
loop_
_entity.id
_entity.type
_entity.pdbx_description
1 polymer ?
#
loop_
_entity_poly.entity_id
_entity_poly.type
_entity_poly.pdbx_seq_one_letter_code
_entity_poly.pdbx_strand_id
1 'polypeptide(L)' 'MQTARTTIELDKELLKRAKQKAIKEDKNLKQVISEALRRDLLGEKQSKRKVKFKTFPLGVKGTLRREEIYDWL' A
#
# COMPACT_ATOMS: atom_id res chain seq x y z
N MET A 1 -11.50 -16.72 22.74
CA MET A 1 -11.86 -15.71 21.73
C MET A 1 -13.25 -16.04 21.20
N GLN A 2 -14.22 -15.11 21.25
CA GLN A 2 -15.52 -15.31 20.62
C GLN A 2 -15.46 -14.91 19.13
N THR A 3 -16.11 -15.70 18.27
CA THR A 3 -16.26 -15.39 16.85
C THR A 3 -17.73 -15.31 16.48
N ALA A 4 -18.15 -14.22 15.84
CA ALA A 4 -19.49 -14.07 15.30
C ALA A 4 -19.51 -14.40 13.80
N ARG A 5 -20.58 -15.04 13.32
CA ARG A 5 -20.85 -15.25 11.90
C ARG A 5 -22.00 -14.34 11.49
N THR A 6 -21.72 -13.45 10.54
CA THR A 6 -22.68 -12.50 10.02
C THR A 6 -22.72 -12.61 8.50
N THR A 7 -23.92 -12.56 7.94
CA THR A 7 -24.13 -12.43 6.49
C THR A 7 -24.27 -10.95 6.19
N ILE A 8 -23.49 -10.45 5.23
CA ILE A 8 -23.54 -9.04 4.80
C ILE A 8 -23.83 -8.98 3.31
N GLU A 9 -24.58 -7.97 2.90
CA GLU A 9 -24.71 -7.62 1.49
C GLU A 9 -23.48 -6.83 1.06
N LEU A 10 -22.90 -7.23 -0.07
CA LEU A 10 -21.70 -6.62 -0.64
C LEU A 10 -21.94 -6.37 -2.12
N ASP A 11 -21.44 -5.24 -2.60
CA ASP A 11 -21.37 -4.99 -4.03
C ASP A 11 -20.61 -6.12 -4.75
N LYS A 12 -21.10 -6.49 -5.94
CA LYS A 12 -20.59 -7.64 -6.70
C LYS A 12 -19.17 -7.39 -7.21
N GLU A 13 -18.84 -6.16 -7.59
CA GLU A 13 -17.49 -5.80 -8.01
C GLU A 13 -16.53 -5.79 -6.82
N LEU A 14 -16.98 -5.27 -5.68
CA LEU A 14 -16.20 -5.28 -4.44
C LEU A 14 -15.85 -6.72 -4.02
N LEU A 15 -16.81 -7.64 -4.06
CA LEU A 15 -16.59 -9.06 -3.78
C LEU A 15 -15.58 -9.67 -4.76
N LYS A 16 -15.67 -9.34 -6.05
CA LYS A 16 -14.73 -9.83 -7.08
C LYS A 16 -13.30 -9.36 -6.78
N ARG A 17 -13.12 -8.08 -6.45
CA ARG A 17 -11.81 -7.51 -6.08
C ARG A 17 -11.25 -8.16 -4.81
N ALA A 18 -12.10 -8.39 -3.81
CA ALA A 18 -11.69 -9.06 -2.57
C ALA A 18 -11.22 -10.50 -2.83
N LYS A 19 -11.91 -11.26 -3.70
CA LYS A 19 -11.48 -12.60 -4.12
C LYS A 19 -10.15 -12.59 -4.87
N GLN A 20 -9.96 -11.66 -5.80
CA GLN A 20 -8.70 -11.52 -6.51
C GLN A 20 -7.54 -11.21 -5.56
N LYS A 21 -7.78 -10.35 -4.58
CA LYS A 21 -6.80 -10.04 -3.53
C LYS A 21 -6.46 -11.26 -2.68
N ALA A 22 -7.47 -12.05 -2.31
CA ALA A 22 -7.29 -13.31 -1.57
C ALA A 22 -6.39 -14.30 -2.34
N ILE A 23 -6.63 -14.47 -3.64
CA ILE A 23 -5.79 -15.33 -4.50
C ILE A 23 -4.36 -14.81 -4.59
N LYS A 24 -4.17 -13.50 -4.79
CA LYS A 24 -2.82 -12.90 -4.90
C LYS A 24 -1.98 -13.02 -3.64
N GLU A 25 -2.62 -12.97 -2.47
CA GLU A 25 -1.93 -13.04 -1.18
C GLU A 25 -1.88 -14.46 -0.59
N ASP A 26 -2.36 -15.48 -1.31
CA ASP A 26 -2.53 -16.85 -0.83
C ASP A 26 -3.29 -16.92 0.52
N LYS A 27 -4.33 -16.09 0.65
CA LYS A 27 -5.14 -15.95 1.88
C LYS A 27 -6.58 -16.35 1.63
N ASN A 28 -7.29 -16.70 2.71
CA ASN A 28 -8.73 -16.88 2.65
C ASN A 28 -9.47 -15.52 2.61
N LEU A 29 -10.60 -15.46 1.93
CA LEU A 29 -11.46 -14.27 1.88
C LEU A 29 -11.83 -13.76 3.29
N LYS A 30 -12.08 -14.66 4.25
CA LYS A 30 -12.35 -14.29 5.66
C LYS A 30 -11.18 -13.51 6.29
N GLN A 31 -9.95 -13.93 6.01
CA GLN A 31 -8.74 -13.28 6.53
C GLN A 31 -8.56 -11.90 5.89
N VAL A 32 -8.76 -11.80 4.57
CA VAL A 32 -8.67 -10.51 3.84
C VAL A 32 -9.67 -9.50 4.38
N ILE A 33 -10.92 -9.92 4.60
CA ILE A 33 -11.98 -9.05 5.15
C ILE A 33 -11.64 -8.66 6.60
N SER A 34 -11.20 -9.62 7.42
CA SER A 34 -10.84 -9.36 8.82
C SER A 34 -9.65 -8.40 8.94
N GLU A 35 -8.66 -8.54 8.07
CA GLU A 35 -7.48 -7.67 8.03
C GLU A 35 -7.87 -6.26 7.57
N ALA A 36 -8.75 -6.14 6.58
CA ALA A 36 -9.27 -4.85 6.11
C ALA A 36 -10.04 -4.13 7.22
N LEU A 37 -10.96 -4.82 7.90
CA LEU A 37 -11.71 -4.27 9.03
C LEU A 37 -10.79 -3.86 10.18
N ARG A 38 -9.78 -4.68 10.50
CA ARG A 38 -8.79 -4.33 11.54
C ARG A 38 -8.02 -3.07 11.17
N ARG A 39 -7.50 -2.97 9.93
CA ARG A 39 -6.75 -1.79 9.47
C ARG A 39 -7.60 -0.51 9.53
N ASP A 40 -8.85 -0.60 9.10
CA ASP A 40 -9.77 0.53 9.08
C ASP A 40 -10.13 0.98 10.50
N LEU A 41 -10.49 0.04 11.39
CA LEU A 41 -10.88 0.33 12.77
C LEU A 41 -9.70 0.75 13.66
N LEU A 42 -8.49 0.24 13.40
CA LEU A 42 -7.27 0.65 14.12
C LEU A 42 -6.79 2.05 13.70
N GLY A 43 -7.37 2.64 12.66
CA GLY A 43 -7.00 3.98 12.23
C GLY A 43 -5.55 4.06 11.77
N GLU A 44 -4.96 2.96 11.25
CA GLU A 44 -3.65 2.96 10.59
C GLU A 44 -3.79 3.70 9.26
N LYS A 45 -3.97 5.03 9.34
CA LYS A 45 -3.69 5.96 8.24
C LYS A 45 -2.31 5.59 7.78
N GLN A 46 -2.23 5.06 6.55
CA GLN A 46 -0.96 4.94 5.85
C GLN A 46 -0.32 6.32 5.92
N SER A 47 0.66 6.47 6.82
CA SER A 47 1.47 7.67 6.91
C SER A 47 2.08 7.77 5.52
N LYS A 48 1.60 8.73 4.71
CA LYS A 48 2.16 9.01 3.40
C LYS A 48 3.65 9.22 3.69
N ARG A 49 4.48 8.23 3.35
CA ARG A 49 5.94 8.35 3.49
C ARG A 49 6.28 9.64 2.76
N LYS A 50 6.65 10.68 3.49
CA LYS A 50 7.21 11.90 2.91
C LYS A 50 8.48 11.44 2.23
N VAL A 51 8.40 11.12 0.94
CA VAL A 51 9.58 10.91 0.12
C VAL A 51 10.30 12.25 0.16
N LYS A 52 11.39 12.31 0.93
CA LYS A 52 12.30 13.43 0.88
C LYS A 52 12.91 13.38 -0.51
N PHE A 53 12.34 14.11 -1.46
CA PHE A 53 13.06 14.47 -2.66
C PHE A 53 14.31 15.20 -2.17
N LYS A 54 15.47 14.54 -2.27
CA LYS A 54 16.75 15.21 -2.10
C LYS A 54 16.80 16.24 -3.22
N THR A 55 16.45 17.48 -2.90
CA THR A 55 16.70 18.62 -3.77
C THR A 55 18.22 18.70 -3.93
N PHE A 56 18.70 18.38 -5.12
CA PHE A 56 20.11 18.57 -5.49
C PHE A 56 20.52 20.02 -5.19
N PRO A 57 21.72 20.27 -4.64
CA PRO A 57 22.16 21.63 -4.39
C PRO A 57 22.12 22.41 -5.71
N LEU A 58 21.37 23.52 -5.73
CA LEU A 58 21.31 24.51 -6.80
C LEU A 58 22.67 25.24 -6.93
N GLY A 59 23.73 24.50 -7.26
CA GLY A 59 25.11 25.01 -7.34
C GLY A 59 25.85 24.60 -8.61
N VAL A 60 25.28 23.74 -9.45
CA VAL A 60 25.86 23.37 -10.75
C VAL A 60 25.25 24.25 -11.85
N LYS A 61 26.04 25.20 -12.36
CA LYS A 61 25.75 25.90 -13.62
C LYS A 61 25.99 24.90 -14.77
N GLY A 62 24.96 24.13 -15.11
CA GLY A 62 24.97 23.21 -16.26
C GLY A 62 24.04 22.02 -16.07
N THR A 63 23.70 21.34 -17.17
CA THR A 63 23.02 20.04 -17.14
C THR A 63 24.02 18.97 -16.69
N LEU A 64 23.80 18.38 -15.51
CA LEU A 64 24.58 17.24 -15.01
C LEU A 64 24.64 16.13 -16.07
N ARG A 65 25.85 15.66 -16.40
CA ARG A 65 26.03 14.52 -17.31
C ARG A 65 25.74 13.23 -16.55
N ARG A 66 25.24 12.23 -17.29
CA ARG A 66 24.83 10.92 -16.75
C ARG A 66 25.96 10.20 -15.99
N GLU A 67 27.20 10.49 -16.32
CA GLU A 67 28.39 9.88 -15.72
C GLU A 67 28.61 10.32 -14.26
N GLU A 68 28.28 11.58 -13.93
CA GLU A 68 28.45 12.14 -12.57
C GLU A 68 27.46 11.54 -11.54
N ILE A 69 26.40 10.89 -12.04
CA ILE A 69 25.37 10.26 -11.21
C ILE A 69 25.87 8.94 -10.61
N TYR A 70 26.80 8.25 -11.27
CA TYR A 70 27.28 6.93 -10.85
C TYR A 70 28.52 6.97 -9.94
N ASP A 71 29.19 8.12 -9.81
CA ASP A 71 30.37 8.28 -8.95
C ASP A 71 30.01 8.38 -7.45
N TRP A 72 28.72 8.52 -7.12
CA TRP A 72 28.21 8.74 -5.76
C TRP A 72 27.38 7.56 -5.21
N LEU A 73 27.50 6.38 -5.80
CA LEU A 73 26.76 5.14 -5.46
C LEU A 73 27.73 4.05 -5.03
#